data_AF-A0A2V7WP26-F1
#
_entry.id   AF-A0A2V7WP26-F1
#
_cell.length_a   1.000
_cell.length_b   1.000
_cell.length_c   1.000
_cell.angle_alpha   90.00
_cell.angle_beta   90.00
_cell.angle_gamma   90.00
#
_symmetry.space_group_name_H-M   'P 1'
#
loop_
_entity.id
_entity.type
_entity.pdbx_description
1 polymer ?
#
loop_
_entity_poly.entity_id
_entity_poly.type
_entity_poly.pdbx_seq_one_letter_code
_entity_poly.pdbx_strand_id
1 'polypeptide(L)'
;MNEGERVSPFQPKQPSRGRPIVHTEPWAKITVVLLDRHVAYLDRLAIDIRLKHGKAISRAEIIRGLIEAAIHSGVDLSQSDSIDTLVELLTGAVPKRKNR
;
A
#
# COMPACT_ATOMS: atom_id res chain seq x y z
N MET A 1 8.34 1.47 -62.28
CA MET A 1 8.69 2.68 -61.53
C MET A 1 7.97 2.59 -60.20
N ASN A 2 8.73 2.39 -59.14
CA ASN A 2 8.30 2.26 -57.74
C ASN A 2 8.23 3.65 -57.11
N GLU A 3 7.19 3.96 -56.32
CA GLU A 3 7.17 4.81 -55.10
C GLU A 3 5.80 4.53 -54.43
N GLY A 4 5.61 4.15 -53.18
CA GLY A 4 6.43 4.12 -51.98
C GLY A 4 5.44 4.18 -50.82
N GLU A 5 4.92 3.03 -50.39
CA GLU A 5 4.04 2.90 -49.24
C GLU A 5 4.78 3.44 -48.01
N ARG A 6 4.38 4.61 -47.50
CA ARG A 6 4.99 5.21 -46.31
C ARG A 6 4.58 4.41 -45.08
N VAL A 7 5.28 3.32 -44.81
CA VAL A 7 5.31 2.74 -43.47
C VAL A 7 6.04 3.73 -42.56
N SER A 8 5.30 4.40 -41.69
CA SER A 8 5.91 5.21 -40.64
C SER A 8 6.72 4.28 -39.72
N PRO A 9 7.99 4.59 -39.42
CA PRO A 9 8.80 3.74 -38.57
C PRO A 9 8.19 3.66 -37.17
N PHE A 10 8.04 2.43 -36.65
CA PHE A 10 7.70 2.18 -35.26
C PHE A 10 8.78 2.80 -34.38
N GLN A 11 8.51 3.98 -33.83
CA GLN A 11 9.39 4.59 -32.84
C GLN A 11 9.10 3.94 -31.49
N PRO A 12 10.06 3.26 -30.84
CA PRO A 12 9.87 2.81 -29.48
C PRO A 12 9.70 4.05 -28.60
N LYS A 13 8.49 4.25 -28.08
CA LYS A 13 8.20 5.33 -27.13
C LYS A 13 9.03 5.07 -25.88
N GLN A 14 10.05 5.91 -25.68
CA GLN A 14 10.83 6.00 -24.45
C GLN A 14 9.86 6.02 -23.25
N PRO A 15 10.06 5.21 -22.20
CA PRO A 15 9.13 5.16 -21.08
C PRO A 15 9.12 6.53 -20.39
N SER A 16 7.99 7.25 -20.49
CA SER A 16 7.83 8.50 -19.75
C SER A 16 7.77 8.20 -18.26
N ARG A 17 8.45 9.03 -17.46
CA ARG A 17 8.17 9.12 -16.01
C ARG A 17 6.65 9.22 -15.82
N GLY A 18 6.06 8.30 -15.06
CA GLY A 18 4.61 8.19 -14.88
C GLY A 18 3.92 7.01 -15.57
N ARG A 19 4.63 5.91 -15.89
CA ARG A 19 3.98 4.66 -16.32
C ARG A 19 2.84 4.34 -15.32
N PRO A 20 1.58 4.20 -15.79
CA PRO A 20 0.47 3.84 -14.92
C PRO A 20 0.80 2.56 -14.14
N ILE A 21 0.47 2.54 -12.86
CA ILE A 21 0.59 1.31 -12.07
C ILE A 21 -0.36 0.29 -12.72
N VAL A 22 0.22 -0.74 -13.34
CA VAL A 22 -0.55 -1.83 -13.92
C VAL A 22 -0.93 -2.73 -12.76
N HIS A 23 -2.20 -2.68 -12.38
CA HIS A 23 -2.77 -3.64 -11.44
C HIS A 23 -3.13 -4.92 -12.19
N THR A 24 -2.74 -6.06 -11.64
CA THR A 24 -3.02 -7.39 -12.21
C THR A 24 -4.37 -7.96 -11.79
N GLU A 25 -5.01 -7.32 -10.81
CA GLU A 25 -6.28 -7.72 -10.19
C GLU A 25 -7.26 -6.54 -10.17
N PRO A 26 -8.58 -6.80 -10.07
CA PRO A 26 -9.58 -5.75 -9.89
C PRO A 26 -9.26 -4.89 -8.67
N TRP A 27 -9.38 -3.57 -8.81
CA TRP A 27 -9.09 -2.63 -7.74
C TRP A 27 -10.12 -1.50 -7.73
N ALA A 28 -10.33 -0.93 -6.54
CA ALA A 28 -11.14 0.25 -6.33
C ALA A 28 -10.30 1.36 -5.70
N LYS A 29 -10.50 2.60 -6.14
CA LYS A 29 -9.92 3.78 -5.48
C LYS A 29 -10.77 4.13 -4.27
N ILE A 30 -10.19 4.06 -3.08
CA ILE A 30 -10.86 4.39 -1.83
C ILE A 30 -10.20 5.62 -1.21
N THR A 31 -11.01 6.57 -0.75
CA THR A 31 -10.57 7.73 0.02
C THR A 31 -10.86 7.48 1.50
N VAL A 32 -9.86 7.66 2.37
CA VAL A 32 -9.98 7.51 3.82
C VAL A 32 -9.48 8.76 4.52
N VAL A 33 -10.06 9.08 5.68
CA VAL A 33 -9.56 10.13 6.56
C VAL A 33 -8.52 9.52 7.50
N LEU A 34 -7.30 10.07 7.47
CA LEU A 34 -6.23 9.70 8.38
C LEU A 34 -5.77 10.92 9.15
N LEU A 35 -5.33 10.68 10.38
CA LEU A 35 -4.69 11.71 11.20
C LEU A 35 -3.30 12.01 10.65
N ASP A 36 -2.85 13.26 10.77
CA ASP A 36 -1.55 13.70 10.23
C ASP A 36 -0.40 12.81 10.70
N ARG A 37 -0.42 12.38 11.97
CA ARG A 37 0.58 11.47 12.53
C ARG A 37 0.63 10.11 11.81
N HIS A 38 -0.49 9.59 11.32
CA HIS A 38 -0.54 8.31 10.61
C HIS A 38 0.04 8.48 9.21
N VAL A 39 -0.27 9.59 8.54
CA VAL A 39 0.32 9.92 7.23
C VAL A 39 1.84 10.08 7.35
N ALA A 40 2.31 10.85 8.33
CA ALA A 40 3.73 11.04 8.60
C ALA A 40 4.46 9.72 8.91
N TYR A 41 3.82 8.82 9.66
CA TYR A 41 4.38 7.48 9.91
C TYR A 41 4.53 6.68 8.62
N LEU A 42 3.50 6.65 7.76
CA LEU A 42 3.55 5.94 6.47
C LEU A 42 4.64 6.50 5.55
N ASP A 43 4.78 7.82 5.49
CA ASP A 43 5.81 8.47 4.66
C ASP A 43 7.22 8.15 5.16
N ARG A 44 7.43 8.19 6.49
CA ARG A 44 8.71 7.79 7.10
C ARG A 44 9.03 6.32 6.81
N LEU A 45 8.05 5.43 6.97
CA LEU A 45 8.25 4.00 6.69
C LEU A 45 8.61 3.76 5.22
N ALA A 46 7.98 4.48 4.28
CA ALA A 46 8.32 4.40 2.86
C ALA A 46 9.77 4.84 2.59
N ILE A 47 10.23 5.91 3.25
CA ILE A 47 11.63 6.38 3.18
C ILE A 47 12.57 5.31 3.74
N ASP A 48 12.27 4.77 4.93
CA ASP A 48 13.11 3.77 5.59
C ASP A 48 13.26 2.49 4.73
N ILE A 49 12.17 2.02 4.12
CA ILE A 49 12.19 0.88 3.19
C ILE A 49 13.05 1.21 1.96
N ARG A 50 12.92 2.41 1.41
CA ARG A 50 13.72 2.86 0.26
C ARG A 50 15.20 2.92 0.59
N LEU A 51 15.56 3.43 1.76
CA LEU A 51 16.96 3.51 2.22
C LEU A 51 17.54 2.12 2.45
N LYS A 52 16.77 1.20 3.05
CA LYS A 52 17.24 -0.17 3.34
C LYS A 52 17.36 -1.07 2.12
N HIS A 53 16.43 -0.98 1.18
CA HIS A 53 16.31 -1.95 0.09
C HIS A 53 16.48 -1.35 -1.30
N GLY A 54 16.65 -0.03 -1.43
CA GLY A 54 16.76 0.65 -2.72
C GLY A 54 15.49 0.58 -3.58
N LYS A 55 14.35 0.17 -3.01
CA LYS A 55 13.05 0.04 -3.69
C LYS A 55 12.05 1.05 -3.17
N ALA A 56 11.36 1.72 -4.10
CA ALA A 56 10.31 2.66 -3.73
C ALA A 56 9.03 1.88 -3.45
N ILE A 57 8.32 2.25 -2.39
CA ILE A 57 7.03 1.68 -2.02
C ILE A 57 6.06 2.83 -1.72
N SER A 58 4.83 2.70 -2.19
CA SER A 58 3.78 3.70 -1.95
C SER A 58 3.08 3.47 -0.61
N ARG A 59 2.44 4.52 -0.08
CA ARG A 59 1.56 4.41 1.10
C ARG A 59 0.48 3.33 0.93
N ALA A 60 -0.09 3.20 -0.28
CA ALA A 60 -1.10 2.21 -0.58
C ALA A 60 -0.54 0.77 -0.58
N GLU A 61 0.70 0.56 -1.02
CA GLU A 61 1.37 -0.75 -0.92
C GLU A 61 1.67 -1.11 0.54
N ILE A 62 2.11 -0.15 1.35
CA ILE A 62 2.30 -0.37 2.79
C ILE A 62 0.98 -0.77 3.45
N ILE A 63 -0.10 -0.01 3.23
CA ILE A 63 -1.42 -0.31 3.79
C ILE A 63 -1.91 -1.69 3.34
N ARG A 64 -1.77 -2.04 2.05
CA ARG A 64 -2.13 -3.37 1.55
C ARG A 64 -1.31 -4.47 2.23
N GLY A 65 0.00 -4.31 2.37
CA GLY A 65 0.86 -5.27 3.07
C GLY A 65 0.45 -5.47 4.53
N LEU A 66 0.02 -4.41 5.22
CA LEU A 66 -0.51 -4.52 6.59
C LEU A 66 -1.85 -5.29 6.64
N ILE A 67 -2.73 -5.06 5.66
CA ILE A 67 -4.01 -5.79 5.55
C ILE A 67 -3.76 -7.28 5.26
N GLU A 68 -2.87 -7.61 4.32
CA GLU A 68 -2.49 -8.99 4.03
C GLU A 68 -1.91 -9.68 5.27
N ALA A 69 -1.02 -8.99 5.99
CA ALA A 69 -0.46 -9.51 7.24
C ALA A 69 -1.55 -9.78 8.29
N ALA A 70 -2.55 -8.90 8.40
CA ALA A 70 -3.69 -9.09 9.29
C ALA A 70 -4.54 -10.31 8.89
N ILE A 71 -4.86 -10.47 7.60
CA ILE A 71 -5.60 -11.63 7.06
C ILE A 71 -4.87 -12.95 7.39
N HIS A 72 -3.55 -12.96 7.26
CA HIS A 72 -2.72 -14.15 7.49
C HIS A 72 -2.29 -14.34 8.95
N SER A 73 -2.60 -13.41 9.85
CA SER A 73 -2.16 -13.46 11.25
C SER A 73 -2.86 -14.53 12.09
N GLY A 74 -4.03 -15.01 11.66
CA GLY A 74 -4.89 -15.90 12.46
C GLY A 74 -5.62 -15.20 13.61
N VAL A 75 -5.46 -13.88 13.77
CA VAL A 75 -6.18 -13.08 14.78
C VAL A 75 -7.58 -12.75 14.27
N ASP A 76 -8.62 -13.09 15.04
CA ASP A 76 -9.99 -12.67 14.73
C ASP A 76 -10.22 -11.21 15.12
N LEU A 77 -9.99 -10.30 14.17
CA LEU A 77 -10.19 -8.86 14.34
C LEU A 77 -11.68 -8.46 14.41
N SER A 78 -12.61 -9.34 14.03
CA SER A 78 -14.05 -9.04 14.05
C SER A 78 -14.61 -8.92 15.47
N GLN A 79 -13.86 -9.40 16.47
CA GLN A 79 -14.19 -9.24 17.90
C GLN A 79 -13.95 -7.82 18.41
N SER A 80 -13.33 -6.94 17.63
CA SER A 80 -13.07 -5.57 18.03
C SER A 80 -14.29 -4.67 17.83
N ASP A 81 -14.63 -3.88 18.84
CA ASP A 81 -15.65 -2.82 18.77
C ASP A 81 -15.06 -1.40 18.70
N SER A 82 -13.72 -1.28 18.79
CA SER A 82 -13.01 -0.01 18.84
C SER A 82 -11.64 -0.07 18.17
N ILE A 83 -11.00 1.10 17.94
CA ILE A 83 -9.62 1.14 17.45
C ILE A 83 -8.63 0.64 18.51
N ASP A 84 -8.89 0.90 19.78
CA ASP A 84 -8.00 0.52 20.88
C ASP A 84 -7.97 -1.01 21.03
N THR A 85 -9.15 -1.65 21.02
CA THR A 85 -9.26 -3.12 21.03
C THR A 85 -8.63 -3.75 19.79
N LEU A 86 -8.72 -3.10 18.62
CA LEU A 86 -8.08 -3.58 17.39
C LEU A 86 -6.55 -3.56 17.54
N VAL A 87 -6.01 -2.49 18.13
CA VAL A 87 -4.57 -2.38 18.42
C VAL A 87 -4.13 -3.41 19.45
N GLU A 88 -4.92 -3.67 20.50
CA GLU A 88 -4.65 -4.70 21.50
C GLU A 88 -4.55 -6.09 20.86
N LEU A 89 -5.53 -6.45 20.02
CA LEU A 89 -5.55 -7.72 19.28
C LEU A 89 -4.32 -7.87 18.38
N LEU A 90 -3.94 -6.81 17.66
CA LEU A 90 -2.79 -6.82 16.74
C LEU A 90 -1.42 -6.81 17.44
N THR A 91 -1.34 -6.31 18.67
CA THR A 91 -0.09 -6.24 19.44
C THR A 91 0.10 -7.43 20.38
N GLY A 92 -0.91 -8.28 20.53
CA GLY A 92 -0.92 -9.38 21.52
C GLY A 92 -0.91 -8.88 22.96
N ALA A 93 -1.16 -7.58 23.19
CA ALA A 93 -1.18 -6.98 24.51
C ALA A 93 -2.54 -7.28 25.17
N VAL A 94 -2.57 -8.25 26.08
CA VAL A 94 -3.74 -8.46 26.96
C VAL A 94 -3.85 -7.26 27.90
N PRO A 95 -4.94 -6.49 27.90
CA PRO A 95 -5.08 -5.35 28.79
C PRO A 95 -5.09 -5.84 30.25
N LYS A 96 -4.27 -5.22 31.10
CA LYS A 96 -4.44 -5.34 32.56
C LYS A 96 -5.82 -4.79 32.90
N ARG A 97 -6.78 -5.68 33.20
CA ARG A 97 -8.09 -5.31 33.75
C ARG A 97 -7.88 -4.29 34.86
N LYS A 98 -8.32 -3.05 34.63
CA LYS A 98 -8.53 -2.09 35.72
C LYS A 98 -9.77 -2.56 36.45
N ASN A 99 -9.56 -3.30 37.55
CA ASN A 99 -10.63 -3.57 38.50
C ASN A 99 -11.13 -2.21 39.02
N ARG A 100 -12.43 -1.98 38.84
CA ARG A 100 -13.20 -0.96 39.56
C ARG A 100 -13.97 -1.64 40.67
#